data_AF-A0A9E5LTS8-F1
#
_entry.id   AF-A0A9E5LTS8-F1
#
_cell.length_a   1.000
_cell.length_b   1.000
_cell.length_c   1.000
_cell.angle_alpha   90.00
_cell.angle_beta   90.00
_cell.angle_gamma   90.00
#
_symmetry.space_group_name_H-M   'P 1'
#
loop_
_entity.id
_entity.type
_entity.pdbx_description
1 polymer ?
#
loop_
_entity_poly.entity_id
_entity_poly.type
_entity_poly.pdbx_seq_one_letter_code
_entity_poly.pdbx_strand_id
1 'polypeptide(L)'
;MAYPTVVMEMTVSREIIPINPGWNLAELQRHLSDALSGTGPALSTSQLNQNCVDTKVALVVSTSGSTGSPKNVALSASSLIANARSTHSYLQAKPGDRWSLLLPTHHIAGLNVLIRSIELGTQPCDVENKADFTAIVPTQLFRALNGDQQLLTHLHGCKAVLVGGGPLSSQLRLRAEELNIHIVETYGMTESCGGVIYDGTPLDGISLSIIDGRIALQGKQIALGYLEKNFELNNGWYVTQDLGEIVHGKVRVLGRADDQIISGGEKISLSAIEGFLQSQFATDQIVAFAQPHSEWGEQLCIVGTYYVQVDSLSREVFLASIAMGCLACAILILNNLRDLEKDKKSGKQTLAVKIGENATRNLFRWSLFVPLALSVALSFFSFYYLIALVTLPLAGRLVRSVRSGAGGESLIPLLALSGRLQILYALALSLAALLVAR
;
A
#
# COMPACT_ATOMS: atom_id res chain seq x y z
N MET A 1 28.04 59.71 14.99
CA MET A 1 28.12 58.36 14.41
C MET A 1 27.20 57.46 15.21
N ALA A 2 26.07 57.06 14.63
CA ALA A 2 25.21 56.03 15.19
C ALA A 2 25.48 54.74 14.41
N TYR A 3 25.96 53.71 15.07
CA TYR A 3 26.10 52.39 14.48
C TYR A 3 24.71 51.74 14.36
N PRO A 4 24.35 51.15 13.22
CA PRO A 4 23.11 50.39 13.11
C PRO A 4 23.26 49.08 13.88
N THR A 5 22.39 48.88 14.86
CA THR A 5 22.23 47.59 15.55
C THR A 5 21.59 46.61 14.57
N VAL A 6 22.39 45.72 13.99
CA VAL A 6 21.88 44.56 13.26
C VAL A 6 21.34 43.60 14.32
N VAL A 7 20.02 43.57 14.47
CA VAL A 7 19.33 42.52 15.22
C VAL A 7 19.47 41.25 14.37
N MET A 8 20.44 40.40 14.71
CA MET A 8 20.43 39.01 14.27
C MET A 8 19.19 38.35 14.87
N GLU A 9 18.14 38.15 14.07
CA GLU A 9 17.12 37.15 14.40
C GLU A 9 17.83 35.81 14.50
N MET A 10 18.17 35.38 15.72
CA MET A 10 18.53 34.00 15.97
C MET A 10 17.29 33.17 15.65
N THR A 11 17.22 32.59 14.46
CA THR A 11 16.22 31.57 14.13
C THR A 11 16.37 30.44 15.14
N VAL A 12 15.54 30.45 16.17
CA VAL A 12 15.47 29.38 17.17
C VAL A 12 15.08 28.13 16.41
N SER A 13 16.00 27.16 16.35
CA SER A 13 15.81 25.89 15.67
C SER A 13 15.62 24.77 16.69
N ARG A 14 14.74 23.82 16.39
CA ARG A 14 14.48 22.64 17.22
C ARG A 14 15.23 21.44 16.66
N GLU A 15 15.87 20.67 17.52
CA GLU A 15 16.48 19.39 17.14
C GLU A 15 15.43 18.45 16.53
N ILE A 16 15.80 17.71 15.48
CA ILE A 16 14.97 16.64 14.91
C ILE A 16 15.73 15.32 14.93
N ILE A 17 15.05 14.26 15.38
CA ILE A 17 15.62 12.91 15.43
C ILE A 17 14.74 11.91 14.67
N PRO A 18 15.32 10.94 13.97
CA PRO A 18 14.55 9.87 13.35
C PRO A 18 13.94 8.97 14.42
N ILE A 19 12.73 8.47 14.15
CA ILE A 19 12.08 7.46 14.97
C ILE A 19 12.97 6.21 14.97
N ASN A 20 13.43 5.80 16.15
CA ASN A 20 14.30 4.64 16.30
C ASN A 20 13.47 3.35 16.17
N PRO A 21 13.80 2.44 15.23
CA PRO A 21 13.11 1.15 15.11
C PRO A 21 13.20 0.26 16.36
N GLY A 22 14.16 0.51 17.25
CA GLY A 22 14.32 -0.19 18.52
C GLY A 22 13.43 0.31 19.65
N TRP A 23 12.73 1.44 19.48
CA TRP A 23 11.78 1.92 20.48
C TRP A 23 10.57 1.01 20.59
N ASN A 24 10.24 0.61 21.81
CA ASN A 24 8.95 0.00 22.06
C ASN A 24 7.82 1.03 21.97
N LEU A 25 6.57 0.55 22.02
CA LEU A 25 5.38 1.38 21.84
C LEU A 25 5.28 2.52 22.87
N ALA A 26 5.61 2.24 24.14
CA ALA A 26 5.55 3.22 25.21
C ALA A 26 6.64 4.28 25.07
N GLU A 27 7.85 3.88 24.66
CA GLU A 27 8.95 4.81 24.36
C GLU A 27 8.60 5.73 23.19
N LEU A 28 8.07 5.17 22.10
CA LEU A 28 7.62 5.96 20.95
C LEU A 28 6.51 6.93 21.34
N GLN A 29 5.51 6.48 22.11
CA GLN A 29 4.43 7.37 22.56
C GLN A 29 4.93 8.48 23.47
N ARG A 30 5.90 8.22 24.36
CA ARG A 30 6.54 9.24 25.19
C ARG A 30 7.29 10.27 24.36
N HIS A 31 8.15 9.83 23.44
CA HIS A 31 8.89 10.74 22.55
C HIS A 31 7.95 11.57 21.68
N LEU A 32 6.85 10.98 21.20
CA LEU A 32 5.84 11.70 20.44
C LEU A 32 5.10 12.72 21.31
N SER A 33 4.79 12.38 22.56
CA SER A 33 4.22 13.34 23.53
C SER A 33 5.16 14.52 23.77
N ASP A 34 6.45 14.27 23.98
CA ASP A 34 7.47 15.32 24.15
C ASP A 34 7.61 16.18 22.88
N ALA A 35 7.46 15.58 21.70
CA ALA A 35 7.47 16.28 20.43
C ALA A 35 6.25 17.21 20.29
N LEU A 36 5.06 16.74 20.68
CA LEU A 36 3.80 17.50 20.63
C LEU A 36 3.73 18.63 21.66
N SER A 37 4.27 18.44 22.87
CA SER A 37 4.31 19.47 23.92
C SER A 37 5.34 20.56 23.66
N GLY A 38 6.30 20.32 22.76
CA GLY A 38 7.42 21.22 22.52
C GLY A 38 8.60 21.02 23.47
N THR A 39 8.54 20.05 24.40
CA THR A 39 9.60 19.83 25.41
C THR A 39 10.75 18.95 24.94
N GLY A 40 10.53 18.12 23.91
CA GLY A 40 11.54 17.26 23.31
C GLY A 40 11.97 17.69 21.89
N PRO A 41 12.81 16.89 21.21
CA PRO A 41 13.08 17.09 19.79
C PRO A 41 11.83 16.83 18.93
N ALA A 42 11.79 17.39 17.72
CA ALA A 42 10.88 16.93 16.68
C ALA A 42 11.26 15.51 16.24
N LEU A 43 10.30 14.78 15.68
CA LEU A 43 10.54 13.42 15.18
C LEU A 43 10.47 13.36 13.66
N SER A 44 11.22 12.44 13.03
CA SER A 44 11.08 12.13 11.60
C SER A 44 10.86 10.63 11.35
N THR A 45 10.07 10.28 10.34
CA THR A 45 9.85 8.87 9.95
C THR A 45 11.00 8.30 9.11
N SER A 46 11.94 9.13 8.70
CA SER A 46 13.12 8.76 7.90
C SER A 46 14.35 9.51 8.38
N GLN A 47 15.51 9.06 7.92
CA GLN A 47 16.76 9.79 8.09
C GLN A 47 16.73 11.04 7.21
N LEU A 48 16.84 12.22 7.83
CA LEU A 48 16.94 13.49 7.13
C LEU A 48 18.40 13.90 6.97
N ASN A 49 18.67 14.76 5.97
CA ASN A 49 19.98 15.37 5.76
C ASN A 49 20.23 16.58 6.70
N GLN A 50 19.28 16.90 7.56
CA GLN A 50 19.34 18.00 8.52
C GLN A 50 18.95 17.51 9.92
N ASN A 51 19.59 18.09 10.93
CA ASN A 51 19.39 17.72 12.34
C ASN A 51 18.57 18.75 13.13
N CYS A 52 18.18 19.85 12.50
CA CYS A 52 17.31 20.86 13.08
C CYS A 52 16.19 21.26 12.11
N VAL A 53 15.07 21.70 12.66
CA VAL A 53 13.88 22.20 11.97
C VAL A 53 13.35 23.47 12.64
N ASP A 54 12.39 24.15 12.02
CA ASP A 54 11.65 25.24 12.65
C ASP A 54 10.95 24.76 13.94
N THR A 55 10.91 25.61 14.97
CA THR A 55 10.34 25.27 16.28
C THR A 55 8.86 24.88 16.26
N LYS A 56 8.11 25.30 15.24
CA LYS A 56 6.71 24.91 15.04
C LYS A 56 6.56 23.45 14.61
N VAL A 57 7.61 22.84 14.07
CA VAL A 57 7.59 21.46 13.61
C VAL A 57 7.66 20.51 14.80
N ALA A 58 6.73 19.56 14.86
CA ALA A 58 6.73 18.48 15.84
C ALA A 58 7.07 17.13 15.18
N LEU A 59 6.63 16.94 13.94
CA LEU A 59 6.79 15.69 13.22
C LEU A 59 7.07 15.95 11.74
N VAL A 60 7.98 15.17 11.17
CA VAL A 60 8.25 15.13 9.73
C VAL A 60 7.95 13.74 9.21
N VAL A 61 7.03 13.65 8.25
CA VAL A 61 6.63 12.36 7.68
C VAL A 61 7.01 12.32 6.20
N SER A 62 7.76 11.30 5.82
CA SER A 62 8.15 11.07 4.42
C SER A 62 7.02 10.39 3.65
N THR A 63 6.67 10.95 2.49
CA THR A 63 5.72 10.33 1.56
C THR A 63 6.45 9.39 0.60
N SER A 64 5.78 8.31 0.18
CA SER A 64 6.35 7.24 -0.66
C SER A 64 6.63 7.64 -2.11
N GLY A 65 6.41 8.90 -2.50
CA GLY A 65 6.85 9.48 -3.77
C GLY A 65 6.56 8.60 -4.99
N SER A 66 5.28 8.41 -5.35
CA SER A 66 4.90 7.71 -6.60
C SER A 66 5.52 8.34 -7.86
N THR A 67 5.92 9.61 -7.80
CA THR A 67 6.46 10.40 -8.92
C THR A 67 7.94 10.79 -8.78
N GLY A 68 8.72 10.18 -7.86
CA GLY A 68 10.15 10.48 -7.70
C GLY A 68 10.68 10.41 -6.27
N SER A 69 11.53 11.38 -5.88
CA SER A 69 12.14 11.40 -4.53
C SER A 69 11.09 11.60 -3.43
N PRO A 70 11.20 10.89 -2.29
CA PRO A 70 10.32 11.05 -1.14
C PRO A 70 10.22 12.52 -0.71
N LYS A 71 9.00 13.00 -0.43
CA LYS A 71 8.80 14.36 0.09
C LYS A 71 8.68 14.31 1.61
N ASN A 72 9.37 15.20 2.32
CA ASN A 72 9.29 15.27 3.77
C ASN A 72 8.30 16.35 4.19
N VAL A 73 7.15 15.93 4.72
CA VAL A 73 6.06 16.83 5.13
C VAL A 73 6.28 17.26 6.57
N ALA A 74 6.41 18.57 6.81
CA ALA A 74 6.57 19.17 8.12
C ALA A 74 5.21 19.45 8.77
N LEU A 75 4.94 18.82 9.90
CA LEU A 75 3.67 18.88 10.62
C LEU A 75 3.85 19.58 11.97
N SER A 76 2.97 20.53 12.27
CA SER A 76 2.97 21.20 13.56
C SER A 76 2.23 20.38 14.62
N ALA A 77 2.61 20.54 15.89
CA ALA A 77 1.85 19.96 17.00
C ALA A 77 0.37 20.38 16.97
N SER A 78 0.12 21.66 16.68
CA SER A 78 -1.25 22.19 16.62
C SER A 78 -2.10 21.55 15.52
N SER A 79 -1.49 21.22 14.37
CA SER A 79 -2.17 20.55 13.24
C SER A 79 -2.50 19.10 13.57
N LEU A 80 -1.56 18.39 14.20
CA LEU A 80 -1.72 17.00 14.63
C LEU A 80 -2.80 16.87 15.73
N ILE A 81 -2.74 17.74 16.74
CA ILE A 81 -3.73 17.77 17.83
C ILE A 81 -5.12 18.17 17.31
N ALA A 82 -5.20 19.14 16.38
CA ALA A 82 -6.46 19.50 15.73
C ALA A 82 -7.07 18.32 14.96
N ASN A 83 -6.25 17.52 14.25
CA ASN A 83 -6.73 16.30 13.58
C ASN A 83 -7.24 15.26 14.59
N ALA A 84 -6.49 14.99 15.67
CA ALA A 84 -6.88 14.04 16.68
C ALA A 84 -8.22 14.42 17.35
N ARG A 85 -8.36 15.68 17.77
CA ARG A 85 -9.58 16.18 18.42
C ARG A 85 -10.80 16.18 17.51
N SER A 86 -10.64 16.59 16.25
CA SER A 86 -11.75 16.56 15.28
C SER A 86 -12.17 15.12 14.96
N THR A 87 -11.21 14.17 14.89
CA THR A 87 -11.51 12.73 14.79
C THR A 87 -12.30 12.25 16.01
N HIS A 88 -11.86 12.59 17.22
CA HIS A 88 -12.53 12.20 18.46
C HIS A 88 -13.94 12.78 18.59
N SER A 89 -14.15 14.04 18.19
CA SER A 89 -15.48 14.66 18.16
C SER A 89 -16.43 13.91 17.22
N TYR A 90 -15.97 13.62 15.99
CA TYR A 90 -16.75 12.85 15.01
C TYR A 90 -17.12 11.45 15.53
N LEU A 91 -16.18 10.76 16.16
CA LEU A 91 -16.38 9.43 16.74
C LEU A 91 -17.05 9.44 18.12
N GLN A 92 -17.31 10.62 18.69
CA GLN A 92 -17.83 10.81 20.05
C GLN A 92 -16.99 10.08 21.12
N ALA A 93 -15.66 10.06 20.92
CA ALA A 93 -14.72 9.41 21.82
C ALA A 93 -14.66 10.11 23.18
N LYS A 94 -14.46 9.34 24.25
CA LYS A 94 -14.37 9.83 25.63
C LYS A 94 -12.98 9.56 26.21
N PRO A 95 -12.50 10.39 27.15
CA PRO A 95 -11.27 10.08 27.89
C PRO A 95 -11.30 8.66 28.46
N GLY A 96 -10.22 7.90 28.27
CA GLY A 96 -10.16 6.48 28.63
C GLY A 96 -10.55 5.50 27.51
N ASP A 97 -11.18 5.95 26.42
CA ASP A 97 -11.38 5.11 25.23
C ASP A 97 -10.01 4.74 24.60
N ARG A 98 -9.95 3.55 23.99
CA ARG A 98 -8.69 2.97 23.52
C ARG A 98 -8.67 2.79 22.00
N TRP A 99 -7.52 3.09 21.41
CA TRP A 99 -7.25 2.76 20.01
C TRP A 99 -6.38 1.51 19.89
N SER A 100 -6.59 0.68 18.86
CA SER A 100 -5.60 -0.33 18.49
C SER A 100 -4.67 0.15 17.39
N LEU A 101 -3.38 -0.16 17.51
CA LEU A 101 -2.35 0.18 16.52
C LEU A 101 -2.10 -1.01 15.58
N LEU A 102 -2.78 -1.02 14.44
CA LEU A 102 -2.66 -2.06 13.39
C LEU A 102 -1.98 -1.56 12.11
N LEU A 103 -1.54 -0.29 12.11
CA LEU A 103 -0.90 0.37 10.99
C LEU A 103 0.56 0.73 11.33
N PRO A 104 1.47 0.75 10.35
CA PRO A 104 2.86 1.07 10.60
C PRO A 104 3.07 2.51 11.09
N THR A 105 3.95 2.70 12.05
CA THR A 105 4.30 4.00 12.66
C THR A 105 5.31 4.82 11.85
N HIS A 106 5.68 4.36 10.65
CA HIS A 106 6.43 5.16 9.68
C HIS A 106 5.51 5.93 8.71
N HIS A 107 4.19 5.79 8.84
CA HIS A 107 3.19 6.55 8.11
C HIS A 107 2.32 7.36 9.06
N ILE A 108 1.78 8.48 8.56
CA ILE A 108 0.90 9.36 9.35
C ILE A 108 -0.31 8.62 9.94
N ALA A 109 -0.84 7.60 9.26
CA ALA A 109 -2.00 6.85 9.73
C ALA A 109 -1.71 6.08 11.03
N GLY A 110 -0.55 5.41 11.15
CA GLY A 110 -0.15 4.74 12.39
C GLY A 110 0.25 5.73 13.48
N LEU A 111 0.95 6.82 13.12
CA LEU A 111 1.29 7.88 14.08
C LEU A 111 0.04 8.57 14.66
N ASN A 112 -1.00 8.78 13.86
CA ASN A 112 -2.26 9.33 14.34
C ASN A 112 -2.96 8.45 15.37
N VAL A 113 -2.82 7.12 15.30
CA VAL A 113 -3.33 6.23 16.36
C VAL A 113 -2.65 6.54 17.70
N LEU A 114 -1.34 6.78 17.69
CA LEU A 114 -0.59 7.17 18.90
C LEU A 114 -1.03 8.54 19.42
N ILE A 115 -1.13 9.54 18.53
CA ILE A 115 -1.54 10.91 18.89
C ILE A 115 -2.96 10.92 19.46
N ARG A 116 -3.88 10.17 18.85
CA ARG A 116 -5.26 10.00 19.34
C ARG A 116 -5.30 9.28 20.69
N SER A 117 -4.40 8.32 20.93
CA SER A 117 -4.30 7.67 22.24
C SER A 117 -3.77 8.65 23.31
N ILE A 118 -2.76 9.47 22.97
CA ILE A 118 -2.24 10.54 23.84
C ILE A 118 -3.36 11.51 24.25
N GLU A 119 -4.14 12.03 23.29
CA GLU A 119 -5.23 12.98 23.58
C GLU A 119 -6.38 12.36 24.42
N LEU A 120 -6.55 11.02 24.40
CA LEU A 120 -7.51 10.31 25.27
C LEU A 120 -6.91 9.88 26.62
N GLY A 121 -5.61 10.12 26.83
CA GLY A 121 -4.89 9.67 28.03
C GLY A 121 -4.69 8.15 28.10
N THR A 122 -4.71 7.45 26.96
CA THR A 122 -4.57 5.98 26.92
C THR A 122 -3.33 5.53 26.13
N GLN A 123 -2.96 4.27 26.33
CA GLN A 123 -1.97 3.58 25.51
C GLN A 123 -2.68 2.74 24.45
N PRO A 124 -2.23 2.76 23.18
CA PRO A 124 -2.83 1.92 22.17
C PRO A 124 -2.55 0.45 22.48
N CYS A 125 -3.41 -0.42 21.94
CA CYS A 125 -3.27 -1.87 22.10
C CYS A 125 -3.07 -2.57 20.76
N ASP A 126 -2.70 -3.85 20.81
CA ASP A 126 -2.66 -4.72 19.65
C ASP A 126 -4.06 -5.27 19.31
N VAL A 127 -4.11 -6.23 18.38
CA VAL A 127 -5.33 -6.92 17.92
C VAL A 127 -5.88 -7.93 18.92
N GLU A 128 -5.11 -8.33 19.94
CA GLU A 128 -5.53 -9.31 20.95
C GLU A 128 -6.33 -8.66 22.08
N ASN A 129 -6.17 -7.35 22.23
CA ASN A 129 -6.75 -6.57 23.30
C ASN A 129 -7.94 -5.75 22.80
N LYS A 130 -8.94 -5.58 23.68
CA LYS A 130 -10.12 -4.78 23.36
C LYS A 130 -9.76 -3.32 23.09
N ALA A 131 -10.17 -2.81 21.94
CA ALA A 131 -10.14 -1.40 21.56
C ALA A 131 -11.55 -0.86 21.31
N ASP A 132 -11.72 0.44 21.50
CA ASP A 132 -12.92 1.16 21.12
C ASP A 132 -12.86 1.60 19.65
N PHE A 133 -11.67 1.93 19.17
CA PHE A 133 -11.46 2.43 17.81
C PHE A 133 -10.26 1.76 17.17
N THR A 134 -10.31 1.59 15.85
CA THR A 134 -9.16 1.12 15.07
C THR A 134 -9.10 1.83 13.73
N ALA A 135 -7.92 1.81 13.10
CA ALA A 135 -7.71 2.27 11.75
C ALA A 135 -7.01 1.18 10.95
N ILE A 136 -7.53 0.89 9.75
CA ILE A 136 -7.02 -0.15 8.86
C ILE A 136 -7.07 0.31 7.39
N VAL A 137 -6.38 -0.41 6.51
CA VAL A 137 -6.51 -0.25 5.05
C VAL A 137 -7.58 -1.19 4.47
N PRO A 138 -8.14 -0.91 3.28
CA PRO A 138 -9.14 -1.79 2.64
C PRO A 138 -8.69 -3.27 2.52
N THR A 139 -7.41 -3.51 2.26
CA THR A 139 -6.87 -4.88 2.15
C THR A 139 -6.87 -5.64 3.48
N GLN A 140 -6.75 -4.95 4.63
CA GLN A 140 -6.90 -5.57 5.94
C GLN A 140 -8.35 -5.93 6.22
N LEU A 141 -9.30 -5.05 5.85
CA LEU A 141 -10.73 -5.35 5.94
C LEU A 141 -11.10 -6.57 5.08
N PHE A 142 -10.59 -6.63 3.85
CA PHE A 142 -10.76 -7.79 2.98
C PHE A 142 -10.25 -9.08 3.63
N ARG A 143 -9.07 -9.06 4.26
CA ARG A 143 -8.51 -10.24 4.95
C ARG A 143 -9.39 -10.67 6.12
N ALA A 144 -9.85 -9.72 6.93
CA ALA A 144 -10.77 -9.98 8.05
C ALA A 144 -12.03 -10.73 7.57
N LEU A 145 -12.64 -10.25 6.48
CA LEU A 145 -13.88 -10.82 5.94
C LEU A 145 -13.68 -12.16 5.19
N ASN A 146 -12.44 -12.54 4.86
CA ASN A 146 -12.13 -13.72 4.04
C ASN A 146 -11.18 -14.72 4.71
N GLY A 147 -11.05 -14.69 6.04
CA GLY A 147 -10.40 -15.78 6.79
C GLY A 147 -9.53 -15.36 7.97
N ASP A 148 -9.27 -14.07 8.18
CA ASP A 148 -8.58 -13.59 9.38
C ASP A 148 -9.57 -13.40 10.54
N GLN A 149 -9.85 -14.49 11.25
CA GLN A 149 -10.84 -14.53 12.32
C GLN A 149 -10.46 -13.67 13.53
N GLN A 150 -9.16 -13.54 13.82
CA GLN A 150 -8.66 -12.71 14.92
C GLN A 150 -8.93 -11.24 14.63
N LEU A 151 -8.54 -10.78 13.44
CA LEU A 151 -8.83 -9.41 13.01
C LEU A 151 -10.32 -9.16 12.94
N LEU A 152 -11.11 -10.08 12.36
CA LEU A 152 -12.57 -9.94 12.26
C LEU A 152 -13.22 -9.73 13.64
N THR A 153 -12.83 -10.54 14.63
CA THR A 153 -13.33 -10.44 16.01
C THR A 153 -12.96 -9.09 16.63
N HIS A 154 -11.73 -8.62 16.39
CA HIS A 154 -11.28 -7.32 16.86
C HIS A 154 -12.08 -6.16 16.24
N LEU A 155 -12.30 -6.20 14.92
CA LEU A 155 -13.09 -5.18 14.21
C LEU A 155 -14.54 -5.13 14.70
N HIS A 156 -15.16 -6.28 14.95
CA HIS A 156 -16.50 -6.37 15.51
C HIS A 156 -16.58 -5.85 16.96
N GLY A 157 -15.47 -5.90 17.71
CA GLY A 157 -15.40 -5.36 19.08
C GLY A 157 -15.27 -3.84 19.18
N CYS A 158 -14.91 -3.18 18.07
CA CYS A 158 -14.71 -1.73 18.02
C CYS A 158 -16.04 -0.97 17.87
N LYS A 159 -16.14 0.21 18.50
CA LYS A 159 -17.24 1.17 18.28
C LYS A 159 -17.20 1.73 16.85
N ALA A 160 -16.00 1.94 16.30
CA ALA A 160 -15.82 2.36 14.91
C ALA A 160 -14.49 1.85 14.33
N VAL A 161 -14.52 1.51 13.04
CA VAL A 161 -13.37 1.08 12.26
C VAL A 161 -13.13 2.11 11.15
N LEU A 162 -12.07 2.90 11.27
CA LEU A 162 -11.66 3.81 10.22
C LEU A 162 -10.98 3.02 9.09
N VAL A 163 -11.46 3.18 7.86
CA VAL A 163 -10.87 2.56 6.68
C VAL A 163 -10.39 3.65 5.74
N GLY A 164 -9.10 3.65 5.38
CA GLY A 164 -8.53 4.68 4.53
C GLY A 164 -7.20 4.30 3.89
N GLY A 165 -6.55 5.28 3.26
CA GLY A 165 -5.30 5.10 2.53
C GLY A 165 -5.45 4.45 1.15
N GLY A 166 -6.67 4.15 0.74
CA GLY A 166 -7.02 3.64 -0.59
C GLY A 166 -8.55 3.58 -0.76
N PRO A 167 -9.04 3.36 -1.98
CA PRO A 167 -10.48 3.29 -2.25
C PRO A 167 -11.12 2.09 -1.53
N LEU A 168 -12.28 2.30 -0.92
CA LEU A 168 -13.09 1.24 -0.33
C LEU A 168 -14.21 0.87 -1.31
N SER A 169 -14.21 -0.38 -1.80
CA SER A 169 -15.27 -0.83 -2.70
C SER A 169 -16.61 -0.93 -1.98
N SER A 170 -17.70 -0.64 -2.69
CA SER A 170 -19.06 -0.72 -2.17
C SER A 170 -19.41 -2.13 -1.69
N GLN A 171 -18.97 -3.16 -2.41
CA GLN A 171 -19.14 -4.56 -2.03
C GLN A 171 -18.45 -4.89 -0.70
N LEU A 172 -17.21 -4.41 -0.52
CA LEU A 172 -16.45 -4.66 0.71
C LEU A 172 -17.08 -3.94 1.91
N ARG A 173 -17.57 -2.71 1.70
CA ARG A 173 -18.31 -1.95 2.71
C ARG A 173 -19.60 -2.67 3.12
N LEU A 174 -20.45 -3.04 2.16
CA LEU A 174 -21.73 -3.72 2.43
C LEU A 174 -21.53 -5.02 3.22
N ARG A 175 -20.53 -5.83 2.85
CA ARG A 175 -20.23 -7.09 3.55
C ARG A 175 -19.75 -6.87 4.99
N ALA A 176 -19.03 -5.79 5.26
CA ALA A 176 -18.65 -5.42 6.63
C ALA A 176 -19.86 -4.97 7.45
N GLU A 177 -20.74 -4.18 6.85
CA GLU A 177 -21.98 -3.68 7.46
C GLU A 177 -22.97 -4.83 7.76
N GLU A 178 -23.07 -5.84 6.89
CA GLU A 178 -23.85 -7.08 7.13
C GLU A 178 -23.39 -7.85 8.38
N LEU A 179 -22.11 -7.72 8.74
CA LEU A 179 -21.53 -8.30 9.97
C LEU A 179 -21.57 -7.32 11.16
N ASN A 180 -22.34 -6.24 11.06
CA ASN A 180 -22.47 -5.18 12.07
C ASN A 180 -21.14 -4.49 12.44
N ILE A 181 -20.17 -4.47 11.52
CA ILE A 181 -18.93 -3.71 11.72
C ILE A 181 -19.20 -2.26 11.31
N HIS A 182 -19.06 -1.33 12.25
CA HIS A 182 -19.24 0.08 11.96
C HIS A 182 -18.03 0.67 11.21
N ILE A 183 -18.12 0.66 9.87
CA ILE A 183 -17.10 1.22 9.00
C ILE A 183 -17.30 2.72 8.82
N VAL A 184 -16.22 3.47 8.96
CA VAL A 184 -16.12 4.89 8.61
C VAL A 184 -15.06 5.03 7.53
N GLU A 185 -15.47 5.40 6.33
CA GLU A 185 -14.52 5.62 5.23
C GLU A 185 -13.82 6.97 5.43
N THR A 186 -12.49 7.00 5.30
CA THR A 186 -11.69 8.18 5.55
C THR A 186 -10.86 8.58 4.34
N TYR A 187 -10.89 9.86 4.03
CA TYR A 187 -10.03 10.49 3.04
C TYR A 187 -9.09 11.51 3.71
N GLY A 188 -7.84 11.46 3.32
CA GLY A 188 -6.80 12.37 3.77
C GLY A 188 -5.42 11.88 3.37
N MET A 189 -4.41 12.68 3.69
CA MET A 189 -3.03 12.49 3.27
C MET A 189 -2.08 13.01 4.34
N THR A 190 -0.78 12.82 4.15
CA THR A 190 0.22 13.32 5.09
C THR A 190 0.14 14.83 5.25
N GLU A 191 -0.09 15.56 4.15
CA GLU A 191 -0.22 17.01 4.09
C GLU A 191 -1.46 17.56 4.81
N SER A 192 -2.44 16.71 5.13
CA SER A 192 -3.61 17.05 5.94
C SER A 192 -3.57 16.46 7.36
N CYS A 193 -2.38 16.02 7.83
CA CYS A 193 -2.21 15.29 9.09
C CYS A 193 -3.07 14.03 9.17
N GLY A 194 -3.30 13.32 8.06
CA GLY A 194 -4.15 12.14 7.96
C GLY A 194 -5.59 12.46 7.55
N GLY A 195 -6.54 11.60 7.96
CA GLY A 195 -7.94 11.70 7.55
C GLY A 195 -8.60 13.00 7.98
N VAL A 196 -9.25 13.70 7.04
CA VAL A 196 -9.93 14.98 7.23
C VAL A 196 -11.35 15.01 6.66
N ILE A 197 -11.73 13.99 5.87
CA ILE A 197 -13.10 13.79 5.36
C ILE A 197 -13.53 12.38 5.71
N TYR A 198 -14.66 12.23 6.41
CA TYR A 198 -15.18 10.98 6.94
C TYR A 198 -16.57 10.73 6.35
N ASP A 199 -16.77 9.58 5.70
CA ASP A 199 -17.97 9.22 4.93
C ASP A 199 -18.45 10.35 3.98
N GLY A 200 -17.48 10.99 3.31
CA GLY A 200 -17.68 12.11 2.39
C GLY A 200 -17.90 13.47 3.06
N THR A 201 -17.88 13.56 4.39
CA THR A 201 -18.16 14.81 5.14
C THR A 201 -16.87 15.37 5.74
N PRO A 202 -16.52 16.66 5.54
CA PRO A 202 -15.35 17.24 6.17
C PRO A 202 -15.48 17.24 7.70
N LEU A 203 -14.38 16.94 8.39
CA LEU A 203 -14.30 17.03 9.84
C LEU A 203 -14.35 18.50 10.31
N ASP A 204 -14.69 18.70 11.59
CA ASP A 204 -14.71 20.02 12.21
C ASP A 204 -13.39 20.78 12.01
N GLY A 205 -13.51 22.04 11.58
CA GLY A 205 -12.36 22.91 11.31
C GLY A 205 -11.73 22.72 9.92
N ILE A 206 -12.26 21.83 9.09
CA ILE A 206 -11.89 21.70 7.68
C ILE A 206 -12.92 22.39 6.80
N SER A 207 -12.45 23.39 6.06
CA SER A 207 -13.15 23.93 4.90
C SER A 207 -12.73 23.16 3.65
N LEU A 208 -13.69 22.94 2.78
CA LEU A 208 -13.58 22.13 1.58
C LEU A 208 -14.10 22.93 0.39
N SER A 209 -13.38 22.88 -0.72
CA SER A 209 -13.81 23.42 -2.02
C SER A 209 -13.31 22.54 -3.16
N ILE A 210 -13.85 22.74 -4.36
CA ILE A 210 -13.32 22.14 -5.59
C ILE A 210 -12.75 23.27 -6.45
N ILE A 211 -11.43 23.25 -6.69
CA ILE A 211 -10.72 24.26 -7.49
C ILE A 211 -10.13 23.54 -8.70
N ASP A 212 -10.54 23.94 -9.91
CA ASP A 212 -10.13 23.31 -11.17
C ASP A 212 -10.32 21.77 -11.18
N GLY A 213 -11.46 21.31 -10.64
CA GLY A 213 -11.80 19.88 -10.54
C GLY A 213 -11.05 19.11 -9.45
N ARG A 214 -10.18 19.77 -8.67
CA ARG A 214 -9.39 19.16 -7.60
C ARG A 214 -9.92 19.51 -6.22
N ILE A 215 -9.81 18.56 -5.30
CA ILE A 215 -10.17 18.74 -3.90
C ILE A 215 -9.21 19.76 -3.30
N ALA A 216 -9.75 20.84 -2.75
CA ALA A 216 -9.01 21.87 -2.05
C ALA A 216 -9.43 21.89 -0.58
N LEU A 217 -8.43 21.93 0.30
CA LEU A 217 -8.60 21.85 1.75
C LEU A 217 -8.03 23.09 2.43
N GLN A 218 -8.74 23.60 3.44
CA GLN A 218 -8.25 24.68 4.29
C GLN A 218 -8.62 24.37 5.74
N GLY A 219 -7.67 24.49 6.67
CA GLY A 219 -7.91 24.21 8.08
C GLY A 219 -6.62 24.14 8.88
N LYS A 220 -6.74 24.03 10.20
CA LYS A 220 -5.58 23.93 11.11
C LYS A 220 -4.78 22.65 10.91
N GLN A 221 -5.43 21.62 10.38
CA GLN A 221 -4.88 20.30 10.13
C GLN A 221 -3.92 20.26 8.91
N ILE A 222 -3.85 21.33 8.11
CA ILE A 222 -2.92 21.40 6.97
C ILE A 222 -1.48 21.54 7.49
N ALA A 223 -0.57 20.84 6.83
CA ALA A 223 0.86 20.85 7.10
C ALA A 223 1.49 22.26 6.99
N LEU A 224 2.64 22.45 7.64
CA LEU A 224 3.44 23.66 7.50
C LEU A 224 4.09 23.75 6.11
N GLY A 225 4.41 22.59 5.53
CA GLY A 225 4.86 22.47 4.16
C GLY A 225 5.75 21.26 3.92
N TYR A 226 6.50 21.28 2.82
CA TYR A 226 7.58 20.33 2.57
C TYR A 226 8.91 20.94 3.01
N LEU A 227 9.84 20.12 3.51
CA LEU A 227 11.18 20.60 3.87
C LEU A 227 12.02 20.95 2.63
N GLU A 228 11.90 20.17 1.56
CA GLU A 228 12.75 20.29 0.37
C GLU A 228 12.10 21.05 -0.80
N LYS A 229 10.80 21.38 -0.70
CA LYS A 229 10.01 21.93 -1.81
C LYS A 229 9.06 23.02 -1.35
N ASN A 230 8.67 23.88 -2.28
CA ASN A 230 7.60 24.84 -2.05
C ASN A 230 6.29 24.11 -1.73
N PHE A 231 5.60 24.59 -0.71
CA PHE A 231 4.25 24.20 -0.35
C PHE A 231 3.32 25.38 -0.62
N GLU A 232 2.83 25.45 -1.85
CA GLU A 232 2.05 26.58 -2.31
C GLU A 232 0.58 26.42 -1.91
N LEU A 233 0.06 27.45 -1.24
CA LEU A 233 -1.36 27.57 -0.95
C LEU A 233 -1.99 28.54 -1.94
N ASN A 234 -3.05 28.12 -2.62
CA ASN A 234 -3.84 28.98 -3.50
C ASN A 234 -4.82 29.79 -2.63
N ASN A 235 -4.51 31.05 -2.34
CA ASN A 235 -5.33 31.91 -1.48
C ASN A 235 -5.66 31.26 -0.13
N GLY A 236 -4.68 30.57 0.47
CA GLY A 236 -4.84 29.85 1.73
C GLY A 236 -5.45 28.45 1.62
N TRP A 237 -5.75 27.98 0.41
CA TRP A 237 -6.19 26.61 0.14
C TRP A 237 -5.03 25.71 -0.25
N TYR A 238 -4.94 24.55 0.38
CA TYR A 238 -4.11 23.46 -0.09
C TYR A 238 -4.86 22.71 -1.18
N VAL A 239 -4.48 22.94 -2.44
CA VAL A 239 -5.05 22.25 -3.59
C VAL A 239 -4.35 20.91 -3.75
N THR A 240 -5.08 19.83 -3.51
CA THR A 240 -4.55 18.47 -3.62
C THR A 240 -4.33 18.10 -5.09
N GLN A 241 -3.71 16.94 -5.32
CA GLN A 241 -3.67 16.34 -6.66
C GLN A 241 -4.84 15.37 -6.87
N ASP A 242 -5.80 15.31 -5.96
CA ASP A 242 -6.94 14.43 -6.04
C ASP A 242 -8.11 15.15 -6.70
N LEU A 243 -8.69 14.51 -7.71
CA LEU A 243 -9.89 14.95 -8.38
C LEU A 243 -11.09 14.63 -7.50
N GLY A 244 -12.06 15.53 -7.46
CA GLY A 244 -13.26 15.29 -6.69
C GLY A 244 -14.39 16.22 -7.07
N GLU A 245 -15.56 15.84 -6.59
CA GLU A 245 -16.79 16.60 -6.75
C GLU A 245 -17.64 16.52 -5.49
N ILE A 246 -18.58 17.44 -5.34
CA ILE A 246 -19.52 17.47 -4.23
C ILE A 246 -20.89 17.04 -4.75
N VAL A 247 -21.35 15.88 -4.29
CA VAL A 247 -22.64 15.29 -4.65
C VAL A 247 -23.47 15.17 -3.38
N HIS A 248 -24.63 15.82 -3.35
CA HIS A 248 -25.52 15.85 -2.17
C HIS A 248 -24.82 16.29 -0.87
N GLY A 249 -23.90 17.26 -0.95
CA GLY A 249 -23.16 17.76 0.20
C GLY A 249 -22.02 16.86 0.69
N LYS A 250 -21.77 15.73 0.01
CA LYS A 250 -20.66 14.83 0.29
C LYS A 250 -19.60 14.88 -0.80
N VAL A 251 -18.34 14.79 -0.42
CA VAL A 251 -17.22 14.67 -1.36
C VAL A 251 -17.16 13.26 -1.89
N ARG A 252 -17.07 13.16 -3.21
CA ARG A 252 -16.67 11.96 -3.92
C ARG A 252 -15.29 12.18 -4.52
N VAL A 253 -14.33 11.33 -4.13
CA VAL A 253 -12.99 11.31 -4.73
C VAL A 253 -13.08 10.52 -6.04
N LEU A 254 -12.66 11.15 -7.14
CA LEU A 254 -12.74 10.58 -8.49
C LEU A 254 -11.44 9.93 -8.95
N GLY A 255 -10.34 10.18 -8.24
CA GLY A 255 -9.01 9.67 -8.57
C GLY A 255 -7.96 10.77 -8.48
N ARG A 256 -6.82 10.53 -9.12
CA ARG A 256 -5.65 11.42 -9.11
C ARG A 256 -5.54 12.19 -10.43
N ALA A 257 -5.21 13.48 -10.34
CA ALA A 257 -5.02 14.35 -11.50
C ALA A 257 -3.74 14.02 -12.29
N ASP A 258 -2.73 13.48 -11.61
CA ASP A 258 -1.50 12.94 -12.21
C ASP A 258 -1.67 11.53 -12.78
N ASP A 259 -2.84 10.89 -12.58
CA ASP A 259 -3.24 9.62 -13.21
C ASP A 259 -4.16 9.84 -14.43
N GLN A 260 -4.12 11.03 -15.05
CA GLN A 260 -4.83 11.34 -16.29
C GLN A 260 -3.91 11.24 -17.51
N ILE A 261 -4.46 10.76 -18.62
CA ILE A 261 -3.81 10.72 -19.93
C ILE A 261 -4.55 11.66 -20.88
N ILE A 262 -3.86 12.22 -21.87
CA ILE A 262 -4.48 13.04 -22.92
C ILE A 262 -4.49 12.24 -24.22
N SER A 263 -5.69 11.81 -24.63
CA SER A 263 -5.89 11.04 -25.86
C SER A 263 -6.78 11.81 -26.83
N GLY A 264 -6.24 12.22 -27.98
CA GLY A 264 -7.00 12.94 -29.02
C GLY A 264 -7.49 14.33 -28.58
N GLY A 265 -6.89 14.92 -27.55
CA GLY A 265 -7.34 16.18 -26.95
C GLY A 265 -8.30 16.02 -25.78
N GLU A 266 -8.77 14.80 -25.50
CA GLU A 266 -9.64 14.49 -24.35
C GLU A 266 -8.82 14.04 -23.15
N LYS A 267 -9.21 14.48 -21.95
CA LYS A 267 -8.59 14.06 -20.69
C LYS A 267 -9.29 12.81 -20.18
N ILE A 268 -8.57 11.70 -20.10
CA ILE A 268 -9.07 10.40 -19.65
C ILE A 268 -8.47 10.07 -18.28
N SER A 269 -9.31 9.86 -17.27
CA SER A 269 -8.88 9.37 -15.95
C SER A 269 -8.74 7.85 -15.98
N LEU A 270 -7.53 7.33 -15.74
CA LEU A 270 -7.27 5.89 -15.72
C LEU A 270 -8.02 5.20 -14.58
N SER A 271 -8.02 5.81 -13.39
CA SER A 271 -8.72 5.30 -12.21
C SER A 271 -10.25 5.29 -12.38
N ALA A 272 -10.83 6.26 -13.08
CA ALA A 272 -12.26 6.23 -13.41
C ALA A 272 -12.60 5.07 -14.35
N ILE A 273 -11.73 4.79 -15.34
CA ILE A 273 -11.89 3.64 -16.25
C ILE A 273 -11.74 2.32 -15.49
N GLU A 274 -10.72 2.18 -14.64
CA GLU A 274 -10.54 1.01 -13.79
C GLU A 274 -11.76 0.77 -12.90
N GLY A 275 -12.22 1.78 -12.15
CA GLY A 275 -13.38 1.67 -11.28
C GLY A 275 -14.66 1.30 -12.03
N PHE A 276 -14.88 1.88 -13.21
CA PHE A 276 -16.00 1.49 -14.08
C PHE A 276 -15.90 0.02 -14.49
N LEU A 277 -14.75 -0.42 -15.01
CA LEU A 277 -14.55 -1.80 -15.46
C LEU A 277 -14.65 -2.80 -14.30
N GLN A 278 -14.06 -2.49 -13.15
CA GLN A 278 -14.15 -3.31 -11.93
C GLN A 278 -15.61 -3.49 -11.49
N SER A 279 -16.46 -2.45 -11.63
CA SER A 279 -17.89 -2.54 -11.32
C SER A 279 -18.66 -3.45 -12.27
N GLN A 280 -18.26 -3.52 -13.56
CA GLN A 280 -18.94 -4.35 -14.57
C GLN A 280 -18.48 -5.81 -14.52
N PHE A 281 -17.20 -6.05 -14.26
CA PHE A 281 -16.59 -7.38 -14.32
C PHE A 281 -16.35 -8.03 -12.95
N ALA A 282 -16.73 -7.36 -11.84
CA ALA A 282 -16.60 -7.84 -10.46
C ALA A 282 -15.21 -8.42 -10.12
N THR A 283 -14.15 -7.75 -10.57
CA THR A 283 -12.77 -8.23 -10.46
C THR A 283 -11.79 -7.09 -10.23
N ASP A 284 -10.87 -7.24 -9.26
CA ASP A 284 -9.84 -6.26 -8.91
C ASP A 284 -8.59 -6.35 -9.81
N GLN A 285 -8.64 -7.14 -10.89
CA GLN A 285 -7.48 -7.49 -11.71
C GLN A 285 -7.38 -6.69 -13.00
N ILE A 286 -7.97 -5.49 -13.05
CA ILE A 286 -7.95 -4.61 -14.22
C ILE A 286 -7.09 -3.39 -13.89
N VAL A 287 -6.16 -3.08 -14.78
CA VAL A 287 -5.32 -1.87 -14.72
C VAL A 287 -5.42 -1.14 -16.05
N ALA A 288 -5.65 0.17 -15.98
CA ALA A 288 -5.61 1.07 -17.11
C ALA A 288 -4.28 1.83 -17.13
N PHE A 289 -3.68 1.98 -18.30
CA PHE A 289 -2.42 2.71 -18.46
C PHE A 289 -2.36 3.41 -19.82
N ALA A 290 -1.48 4.41 -19.96
CA ALA A 290 -1.20 5.06 -21.23
C ALA A 290 -0.03 4.40 -21.97
N GLN A 291 -0.12 4.40 -23.29
CA GLN A 291 1.01 4.17 -24.18
C GLN A 291 1.12 5.35 -25.17
N PRO A 292 2.33 5.85 -25.49
CA PRO A 292 2.48 6.86 -26.53
C PRO A 292 1.92 6.38 -27.88
N HIS A 293 1.18 7.25 -28.59
CA HIS A 293 0.59 6.95 -29.90
C HIS A 293 0.74 8.13 -30.86
N SER A 294 1.10 7.86 -32.12
CA SER A 294 1.43 8.89 -33.11
C SER A 294 0.27 9.80 -33.51
N GLU A 295 -0.97 9.29 -33.46
CA GLU A 295 -2.18 10.04 -33.80
C GLU A 295 -2.85 10.70 -32.58
N TRP A 296 -2.84 10.00 -31.44
CA TRP A 296 -3.66 10.36 -30.27
C TRP A 296 -2.84 11.09 -29.19
N GLY A 297 -1.52 11.20 -29.35
CA GLY A 297 -0.60 11.59 -28.29
C GLY A 297 -0.37 10.42 -27.33
N GLU A 298 -1.41 10.07 -26.58
CA GLU A 298 -1.46 8.88 -25.73
C GLU A 298 -2.68 8.01 -26.12
N GLN A 299 -2.51 6.70 -26.15
CA GLN A 299 -3.61 5.73 -26.27
C GLN A 299 -3.90 5.10 -24.91
N LEU A 300 -5.18 4.93 -24.59
CA LEU A 300 -5.63 4.16 -23.44
C LEU A 300 -5.41 2.67 -23.68
N CYS A 301 -4.74 2.00 -22.75
CA CYS A 301 -4.55 0.55 -22.75
C CYS A 301 -5.14 -0.04 -21.47
N ILE A 302 -5.80 -1.20 -21.60
CA ILE A 302 -6.34 -1.96 -20.47
C ILE A 302 -5.64 -3.31 -20.41
N VAL A 303 -5.10 -3.65 -19.25
CA VAL A 303 -4.62 -5.00 -18.97
C VAL A 303 -5.49 -5.62 -17.88
N GLY A 304 -5.87 -6.88 -18.09
CA GLY A 304 -6.54 -7.68 -17.08
C GLY A 304 -6.22 -9.16 -17.24
N THR A 305 -6.78 -10.01 -16.38
CA THR A 305 -6.64 -11.46 -16.59
C THR A 305 -7.37 -11.87 -17.87
N TYR A 306 -6.81 -12.87 -18.57
CA TYR A 306 -7.31 -13.33 -19.87
C TYR A 306 -8.83 -13.58 -19.86
N TYR A 307 -9.33 -14.25 -18.81
CA TYR A 307 -10.77 -14.55 -18.70
C TYR A 307 -11.61 -13.28 -18.63
N VAL A 308 -11.16 -12.24 -17.93
CA VAL A 308 -11.87 -10.96 -17.83
C VAL A 308 -11.93 -10.25 -19.19
N GLN A 309 -10.91 -10.43 -20.03
CA GLN A 309 -10.83 -9.78 -21.34
C GLN A 309 -11.60 -10.54 -22.43
N VAL A 310 -11.61 -11.88 -22.38
CA VAL A 310 -12.09 -12.73 -23.48
C VAL A 310 -13.38 -13.49 -23.11
N ASP A 311 -13.84 -13.38 -21.86
CA ASP A 311 -15.01 -14.06 -21.26
C ASP A 311 -15.08 -15.56 -21.59
N SER A 312 -13.91 -16.17 -21.75
CA SER A 312 -13.76 -17.57 -22.10
C SER A 312 -12.38 -18.05 -21.71
N LEU A 313 -12.22 -19.36 -21.58
CA LEU A 313 -10.94 -19.99 -21.27
C LEU A 313 -10.64 -21.05 -22.33
N SER A 314 -9.72 -20.74 -23.24
CA SER A 314 -9.29 -21.71 -24.24
C SER A 314 -8.41 -22.78 -23.59
N ARG A 315 -8.37 -23.98 -24.18
CA ARG A 315 -7.50 -25.08 -23.70
C ARG A 315 -6.02 -24.69 -23.72
N GLU A 316 -5.62 -23.93 -24.73
CA GLU A 316 -4.28 -23.38 -24.88
C GLU A 316 -3.90 -22.48 -23.69
N VAL A 317 -4.75 -21.50 -23.37
CA VAL A 317 -4.51 -20.57 -22.25
C VAL A 317 -4.57 -21.31 -20.92
N PHE A 318 -5.47 -22.28 -20.77
CA PHE A 318 -5.51 -23.12 -19.58
C PHE A 318 -4.19 -23.86 -19.36
N LEU A 319 -3.65 -24.53 -20.38
CA LEU A 319 -2.37 -25.24 -20.28
C LEU A 319 -1.19 -24.28 -20.04
N ALA A 320 -1.16 -23.13 -20.72
CA ALA A 320 -0.17 -22.07 -20.50
C ALA A 320 -0.21 -21.55 -19.05
N SER A 321 -1.41 -21.37 -18.48
CA SER A 321 -1.58 -20.92 -17.10
C SER A 321 -1.07 -21.94 -16.08
N ILE A 322 -1.27 -23.24 -16.32
CA ILE A 322 -0.73 -24.30 -15.46
C ILE A 322 0.79 -24.26 -15.47
N ALA A 323 1.42 -24.09 -16.64
CA ALA A 323 2.87 -23.97 -16.75
C ALA A 323 3.41 -22.79 -15.92
N MET A 324 2.78 -21.62 -16.03
CA MET A 324 3.14 -20.44 -15.23
C MET A 324 2.90 -20.64 -13.74
N GLY A 325 1.78 -21.26 -13.36
CA GLY A 325 1.45 -21.59 -11.97
C GLY A 325 2.45 -22.56 -11.35
N CYS A 326 2.88 -23.58 -12.08
CA CYS A 326 3.92 -24.51 -11.63
C CYS A 326 5.25 -23.79 -11.35
N LEU A 327 5.67 -22.83 -12.18
CA LEU A 327 6.89 -22.06 -11.95
C LEU A 327 6.79 -21.13 -10.73
N ALA A 328 5.64 -20.48 -10.53
CA ALA A 328 5.39 -19.68 -9.34
C ALA A 328 5.40 -20.56 -8.07
N CYS A 329 4.75 -21.73 -8.14
CA CYS A 329 4.81 -22.75 -7.08
C CYS A 329 6.25 -23.20 -6.81
N ALA A 330 7.11 -23.35 -7.82
CA ALA A 330 8.50 -23.72 -7.63
C ALA A 330 9.25 -22.71 -6.74
N ILE A 331 9.02 -21.41 -6.92
CA ILE A 331 9.60 -20.36 -6.07
C ILE A 331 9.10 -20.51 -4.62
N LEU A 332 7.79 -20.69 -4.43
CA LEU A 332 7.21 -20.88 -3.11
C LEU A 332 7.74 -22.13 -2.43
N ILE A 333 7.79 -23.27 -3.14
CA ILE A 333 8.31 -24.54 -2.64
C ILE A 333 9.78 -24.38 -2.22
N LEU A 334 10.59 -23.69 -3.01
CA LEU A 334 11.99 -23.45 -2.69
C LEU A 334 12.15 -22.56 -1.46
N ASN A 335 11.27 -21.56 -1.28
CA ASN A 335 11.23 -20.71 -0.09
C ASN A 335 10.84 -21.52 1.16
N ASN A 336 9.84 -22.40 1.04
CA ASN A 336 9.43 -23.30 2.11
C ASN A 336 10.53 -24.33 2.44
N LEU A 337 11.27 -24.81 1.44
CA LEU A 337 12.41 -25.73 1.64
C LEU A 337 13.57 -25.05 2.38
N ARG A 338 13.84 -23.77 2.09
CA ARG A 338 14.84 -22.96 2.80
C ARG A 338 14.52 -22.86 4.29
N ASP A 339 13.26 -22.61 4.61
CA ASP A 339 12.81 -22.31 5.96
C ASP A 339 12.38 -23.57 6.74
N LEU A 340 12.46 -24.75 6.13
CA LEU A 340 11.93 -26.03 6.65
C LEU A 340 12.30 -26.31 8.11
N GLU A 341 13.59 -26.26 8.44
CA GLU A 341 14.07 -26.56 9.80
C GLU A 341 13.59 -25.53 10.83
N LYS A 342 13.54 -24.25 10.44
CA LYS A 342 13.04 -23.16 11.29
C LYS A 342 11.54 -23.28 11.51
N ASP A 343 10.79 -23.57 10.46
CA ASP A 343 9.34 -23.75 10.50
C ASP A 343 8.95 -24.98 11.31
N LYS A 344 9.71 -26.08 11.20
CA LYS A 344 9.55 -27.29 12.00
C LYS A 344 9.78 -27.02 13.50
N LYS A 345 10.87 -26.31 13.85
CA LYS A 345 11.17 -25.95 15.25
C LYS A 345 10.15 -25.00 15.87
N SER A 346 9.52 -24.15 15.06
CA SER A 346 8.48 -23.20 15.49
C SER A 346 7.06 -23.78 15.41
N GLY A 347 6.90 -25.08 15.12
CA GLY A 347 5.60 -25.76 15.10
C GLY A 347 4.69 -25.38 13.92
N LYS A 348 5.21 -24.71 12.89
CA LYS A 348 4.41 -24.31 11.72
C LYS A 348 4.00 -25.52 10.87
N GLN A 349 2.80 -25.46 10.32
CA GLN A 349 2.19 -26.52 9.51
C GLN A 349 2.33 -26.26 8.01
N THR A 350 3.52 -25.86 7.53
CA THR A 350 3.75 -25.63 6.10
C THR A 350 3.73 -26.94 5.30
N LEU A 351 3.45 -26.87 4.00
CA LEU A 351 3.41 -28.06 3.15
C LEU A 351 4.73 -28.83 3.21
N ALA A 352 5.86 -28.12 3.20
CA ALA A 352 7.20 -28.72 3.28
C ALA A 352 7.44 -29.46 4.60
N VAL A 353 6.94 -28.93 5.74
CA VAL A 353 7.00 -29.61 7.03
C VAL A 353 6.17 -30.90 7.02
N LYS A 354 4.98 -30.87 6.40
CA LYS A 354 4.07 -32.03 6.35
C LYS A 354 4.58 -33.16 5.46
N ILE A 355 5.12 -32.85 4.29
CA ILE A 355 5.57 -33.87 3.33
C ILE A 355 7.05 -34.24 3.50
N GLY A 356 7.80 -33.45 4.26
CA GLY A 356 9.22 -33.64 4.51
C GLY A 356 10.12 -33.16 3.37
N GLU A 357 11.41 -33.11 3.66
CA GLU A 357 12.42 -32.51 2.78
C GLU A 357 12.50 -33.20 1.40
N ASN A 358 12.58 -34.53 1.39
CA ASN A 358 12.74 -35.31 0.15
C ASN A 358 11.53 -35.15 -0.79
N ALA A 359 10.32 -35.19 -0.25
CA ALA A 359 9.11 -34.98 -1.04
C ALA A 359 9.03 -33.52 -1.53
N THR A 360 9.45 -32.55 -0.73
CA THR A 360 9.51 -31.12 -1.12
C THR A 360 10.49 -30.89 -2.27
N ARG A 361 11.69 -31.49 -2.22
CA ARG A 361 12.68 -31.44 -3.31
C ARG A 361 12.15 -32.10 -4.59
N ASN A 362 11.42 -33.21 -4.47
CA ASN A 362 10.77 -33.86 -5.61
C ASN A 362 9.63 -33.02 -6.19
N LEU A 363 8.83 -32.37 -5.34
CA LEU A 363 7.74 -31.48 -5.75
C LEU A 363 8.30 -30.25 -6.50
N PHE A 364 9.40 -29.68 -6.02
CA PHE A 364 10.13 -28.62 -6.72
C PHE A 364 10.57 -29.06 -8.12
N ARG A 365 11.16 -30.26 -8.23
CA ARG A 365 11.57 -30.83 -9.52
C ARG A 365 10.40 -30.96 -10.49
N TRP A 366 9.27 -31.50 -10.03
CA TRP A 366 8.07 -31.62 -10.87
C TRP A 366 7.50 -30.26 -11.28
N SER A 367 7.56 -29.28 -10.38
CA SER A 367 7.14 -27.91 -10.66
C SER A 367 7.98 -27.22 -11.74
N LEU A 368 9.23 -27.67 -11.97
CA LEU A 368 10.05 -27.23 -13.10
C LEU A 368 9.90 -28.11 -14.35
N PHE A 369 9.57 -29.40 -14.20
CA PHE A 369 9.39 -30.32 -15.31
C PHE A 369 8.05 -30.13 -16.04
N VAL A 370 6.96 -29.96 -15.30
CA VAL A 370 5.61 -29.83 -15.86
C VAL A 370 5.51 -28.67 -16.87
N PRO A 371 6.06 -27.47 -16.62
CA PRO A 371 6.08 -26.39 -17.62
C PRO A 371 6.79 -26.78 -18.93
N LEU A 372 7.88 -27.54 -18.86
CA LEU A 372 8.61 -27.99 -20.04
C LEU A 372 7.79 -29.03 -20.83
N ALA A 373 7.16 -29.98 -20.14
CA ALA A 373 6.25 -30.94 -20.76
C ALA A 373 5.02 -30.26 -21.37
N LEU A 374 4.47 -29.24 -20.69
CA LEU A 374 3.37 -28.44 -21.20
C LEU A 374 3.78 -27.59 -22.41
N SER A 375 5.03 -27.13 -22.49
CA SER A 375 5.53 -26.45 -23.70
C SER A 375 5.51 -27.39 -24.92
N VAL A 376 5.82 -28.67 -24.71
CA VAL A 376 5.69 -29.71 -25.75
C VAL A 376 4.22 -29.99 -26.04
N ALA A 377 3.35 -30.07 -25.04
CA ALA A 377 1.91 -30.25 -25.27
C ALA A 377 1.28 -29.06 -26.00
N LEU A 378 1.70 -27.83 -25.70
CA LEU A 378 1.26 -26.63 -26.38
C LEU A 378 1.71 -26.62 -27.86
N SER A 379 2.74 -27.40 -28.21
CA SER A 379 3.16 -27.54 -29.61
C SER A 379 2.11 -28.16 -30.53
N PHE A 380 1.11 -28.85 -29.97
CA PHE A 380 -0.07 -29.31 -30.72
C PHE A 380 -0.98 -28.16 -31.20
N PHE A 381 -0.94 -27.00 -30.54
CA PHE A 381 -1.61 -25.79 -31.00
C PHE A 381 -0.71 -25.00 -31.96
N SER A 382 0.58 -24.89 -31.66
CA SER A 382 1.58 -24.32 -32.57
C SER A 382 3.01 -24.66 -32.17
N PHE A 383 3.85 -24.97 -33.16
CA PHE A 383 5.25 -25.30 -32.95
C PHE A 383 6.05 -24.19 -32.24
N TYR A 384 5.62 -22.93 -32.32
CA TYR A 384 6.29 -21.79 -31.67
C TYR A 384 6.37 -21.93 -30.14
N TYR A 385 5.46 -22.67 -29.51
CA TYR A 385 5.50 -22.89 -28.06
C TYR A 385 6.73 -23.67 -27.58
N LEU A 386 7.44 -24.35 -28.49
CA LEU A 386 8.72 -24.99 -28.19
C LEU A 386 9.83 -23.99 -27.86
N ILE A 387 9.69 -22.69 -28.20
CA ILE A 387 10.64 -21.64 -27.83
C ILE A 387 10.85 -21.60 -26.30
N ALA A 388 9.81 -21.90 -25.52
CA ALA A 388 9.89 -21.95 -24.06
C ALA A 388 10.90 -22.98 -23.51
N LEU A 389 11.28 -23.99 -24.31
CA LEU A 389 12.33 -24.95 -23.97
C LEU A 389 13.74 -24.34 -23.89
N VAL A 390 13.93 -23.08 -24.32
CA VAL A 390 15.17 -22.32 -24.05
C VAL A 390 15.49 -22.24 -22.56
N THR A 391 14.50 -22.41 -21.69
CA THR A 391 14.66 -22.42 -20.23
C THR A 391 15.20 -23.75 -19.67
N LEU A 392 15.25 -24.82 -20.47
CA LEU A 392 15.68 -26.16 -20.07
C LEU A 392 17.07 -26.19 -19.39
N PRO A 393 18.11 -25.50 -19.89
CA PRO A 393 19.43 -25.52 -19.24
C PRO A 393 19.40 -24.91 -17.84
N LEU A 394 18.59 -23.85 -17.65
CA LEU A 394 18.44 -23.17 -16.37
C LEU A 394 17.64 -24.02 -15.37
N ALA A 395 16.55 -24.66 -15.84
CA ALA A 395 15.79 -25.64 -15.06
C ALA A 395 16.69 -26.80 -14.61
N GLY A 396 17.51 -27.33 -15.52
CA GLY A 396 18.45 -28.41 -15.24
C GLY A 396 19.52 -28.03 -14.22
N ARG A 397 19.99 -26.76 -14.19
CA ARG A 397 20.89 -26.26 -13.15
C ARG A 397 20.19 -26.21 -11.79
N LEU A 398 18.99 -25.63 -11.72
CA LEU A 398 18.19 -25.55 -10.49
C LEU A 398 17.91 -26.93 -9.90
N VAL A 399 17.45 -27.88 -10.71
CA VAL A 399 17.19 -29.26 -10.26
C VAL A 399 18.45 -29.92 -9.72
N ARG A 400 19.60 -29.75 -10.38
CA ARG A 400 20.88 -30.31 -9.92
C ARG A 400 21.32 -29.71 -8.58
N SER A 401 21.27 -28.39 -8.43
CA SER A 401 21.66 -27.70 -7.20
C SER A 401 20.75 -28.02 -6.02
N VAL A 402 19.44 -28.16 -6.25
CA VAL A 402 18.50 -28.57 -5.19
C VAL A 402 18.66 -30.07 -4.86
N ARG A 403 18.98 -30.92 -5.84
CA ARG A 403 19.22 -32.35 -5.58
C ARG A 403 20.54 -32.61 -4.87
N SER A 404 21.57 -31.79 -5.05
CA SER A 404 22.88 -31.94 -4.41
C SER A 404 22.90 -31.56 -2.92
N GLY A 405 21.73 -31.35 -2.29
CA GLY A 405 21.62 -31.10 -0.86
C GLY A 405 21.74 -29.64 -0.42
N ALA A 406 21.63 -28.67 -1.34
CA ALA A 406 21.58 -27.25 -0.96
C ALA A 406 20.45 -27.01 0.06
N GLY A 407 20.77 -26.35 1.18
CA GLY A 407 19.87 -26.05 2.29
C GLY A 407 20.20 -24.70 2.94
N GLY A 408 19.25 -24.13 3.68
CA GLY A 408 19.41 -22.83 4.34
C GLY A 408 19.81 -21.71 3.37
N GLU A 409 20.76 -20.87 3.76
CA GLU A 409 21.18 -19.68 2.99
C GLU A 409 21.67 -19.99 1.57
N SER A 410 22.17 -21.20 1.32
CA SER A 410 22.61 -21.64 -0.02
C SER A 410 21.46 -21.71 -1.06
N LEU A 411 20.20 -21.65 -0.60
CA LEU A 411 19.01 -21.61 -1.46
C LEU A 411 18.62 -20.18 -1.88
N ILE A 412 19.17 -19.13 -1.25
CA ILE A 412 18.85 -17.73 -1.57
C ILE A 412 19.20 -17.38 -3.03
N PRO A 413 20.40 -17.73 -3.55
CA PRO A 413 20.70 -17.49 -4.97
C PRO A 413 19.80 -18.30 -5.91
N LEU A 414 19.34 -19.48 -5.48
CA LEU A 414 18.45 -20.34 -6.27
C LEU A 414 17.02 -19.80 -6.35
N LEU A 415 16.56 -19.06 -5.32
CA LEU A 415 15.29 -18.33 -5.37
C LEU A 415 15.30 -17.25 -6.45
N ALA A 416 16.34 -16.42 -6.47
CA ALA A 416 16.53 -15.42 -7.53
C ALA A 416 16.62 -16.07 -8.91
N LEU A 417 17.32 -17.21 -9.03
CA LEU A 417 17.45 -17.95 -10.28
C LEU A 417 16.12 -18.56 -10.74
N SER A 418 15.28 -19.04 -9.82
CA SER A 418 13.93 -19.55 -10.11
C SER A 418 13.01 -18.45 -10.62
N GLY A 419 13.09 -17.24 -10.05
CA GLY A 419 12.40 -16.06 -10.56
C GLY A 419 12.83 -15.68 -11.98
N ARG A 420 14.15 -15.68 -12.25
CA ARG A 420 14.68 -15.44 -13.61
C ARG A 420 14.20 -16.49 -14.61
N LEU A 421 14.13 -17.76 -14.21
CA LEU A 421 13.60 -18.83 -15.04
C LEU A 421 12.13 -18.57 -15.39
N GLN A 422 11.30 -18.21 -14.40
CA GLN A 422 9.89 -17.90 -14.64
C GLN A 422 9.71 -16.73 -15.60
N ILE A 423 10.49 -15.65 -15.45
CA ILE A 423 10.46 -14.50 -16.36
C ILE A 423 10.85 -14.92 -17.78
N LEU A 424 11.96 -15.66 -17.93
CA LEU A 424 12.41 -16.11 -19.25
C LEU A 424 11.39 -17.04 -19.92
N TYR A 425 10.77 -17.93 -19.14
CA TYR A 425 9.70 -18.81 -19.62
C TYR A 425 8.49 -17.98 -20.08
N ALA A 426 8.05 -17.01 -19.28
CA ALA A 426 6.93 -16.13 -19.61
C ALA A 426 7.17 -15.31 -20.88
N LEU A 427 8.39 -14.76 -21.05
CA LEU A 427 8.78 -14.03 -22.25
C LEU A 427 8.77 -14.94 -23.49
N ALA A 428 9.30 -16.16 -23.37
CA ALA A 428 9.30 -17.13 -24.46
C ALA A 428 7.87 -17.57 -24.84
N LEU A 429 7.00 -17.78 -23.86
CA LEU A 429 5.60 -18.14 -24.07
C LEU A 429 4.81 -16.99 -24.70
N SER A 430 5.08 -15.75 -24.27
CA SER A 430 4.47 -14.55 -24.84
C SER A 430 4.92 -14.32 -26.28
N LEU A 431 6.21 -14.52 -26.58
CA LEU A 431 6.73 -14.47 -27.94
C LEU A 431 6.09 -15.55 -28.82
N ALA A 432 5.95 -16.78 -28.32
CA ALA A 432 5.25 -17.84 -29.03
C ALA A 432 3.81 -17.46 -29.35
N ALA A 433 3.05 -16.97 -28.37
CA ALA A 433 1.67 -16.52 -28.58
C ALA A 433 1.57 -15.37 -29.60
N LEU A 434 2.50 -14.41 -29.57
CA LEU A 434 2.57 -13.33 -30.58
C LEU A 434 2.84 -13.86 -31.99
N LEU A 435 3.67 -14.90 -32.13
CA LEU A 435 3.94 -15.54 -33.41
C LEU A 435 2.78 -16.41 -33.90
N VAL A 436 1.95 -16.94 -33.00
CA VAL A 436 0.70 -17.64 -33.34
C VAL A 436 -0.38 -16.68 -33.82
N ALA A 437 -0.42 -15.47 -33.25
CA ALA A 437 -1.41 -14.46 -33.59
C ALA A 437 -1.13 -13.71 -34.91
N ARG A 438 0.06 -13.89 -35.50
CA ARG A 438 0.44 -13.37 -36.82
C ARG A 438 0.23 -14.42 -37.89
#